data_AF-X6MF95-F1
#
_entry.id   AF-X6MF95-F1
#
_cell.length_a   1.000
_cell.length_b   1.000
_cell.length_c   1.000
_cell.angle_alpha   90.00
_cell.angle_beta   90.00
_cell.angle_gamma   90.00
#
_symmetry.space_group_name_H-M   'P 1'
#
loop_
_entity.id
_entity.type
_entity.pdbx_description
1 polymer ?
#
loop_
_entity_poly.entity_id
_entity_poly.type
_entity_poly.pdbx_seq_one_letter_code
_entity_poly.pdbx_strand_id
1 'polypeptide(L)'
;SNTIRLWDVETLNHYMFSTDINMLNNNNCNNSKMNAIGVIGGNGYTICSGADDNIRIWDIETAKQLNVFKKYCTRVNSVKYGSNELANTILSGLNDKIVRLWDIRSGQQIQVFNGHKSWVFAVECSPLVIKNIDEVVGGNSNVICSGSSDNTIRFWDIRSNKNELCMIKDMRKKMMEYVVLNLLN
;
A
#
# COMPACT_ATOMS: atom_id res chain seq x y z
N SER A 1 -8.91 -28.33 -5.50
CA SER A 1 -9.72 -27.14 -5.16
C SER A 1 -8.80 -25.94 -5.27
N ASN A 2 -9.07 -25.03 -6.21
CA ASN A 2 -8.32 -23.78 -6.37
C ASN A 2 -8.90 -22.72 -5.45
N THR A 3 -8.85 -22.98 -4.15
CA THR A 3 -9.36 -22.07 -3.13
C THR A 3 -8.19 -21.29 -2.56
N ILE A 4 -8.12 -19.99 -2.85
CA ILE A 4 -7.23 -19.08 -2.12
C ILE A 4 -7.81 -18.92 -0.73
N ARG A 5 -7.11 -19.46 0.27
CA ARG A 5 -7.49 -19.25 1.66
C ARG A 5 -6.82 -17.96 2.12
N LEU A 6 -7.64 -16.98 2.49
CA LEU A 6 -7.23 -15.73 3.12
C LEU A 6 -6.88 -15.94 4.61
N TRP A 7 -6.37 -17.11 4.95
CA TRP A 7 -5.83 -17.48 6.25
C TRP A 7 -4.86 -18.64 6.03
N ASP A 8 -3.74 -18.59 6.74
CA ASP A 8 -2.67 -19.58 6.62
C ASP A 8 -3.14 -20.93 7.22
N VAL A 9 -3.15 -21.98 6.40
CA VAL A 9 -3.56 -23.33 6.80
C VAL A 9 -2.47 -24.05 7.59
N GLU A 10 -1.21 -23.67 7.42
CA GLU A 10 -0.07 -24.32 8.08
C GLU A 10 0.08 -23.91 9.54
N THR A 11 -0.37 -22.70 9.90
CA THR A 11 -0.12 -22.11 11.23
C THR A 11 -1.36 -21.97 12.10
N LEU A 12 -2.58 -22.09 11.53
CA LEU A 12 -3.88 -21.97 12.22
C LEU A 12 -4.10 -20.68 13.06
N ASN A 13 -3.15 -19.74 13.05
CA ASN A 13 -3.10 -18.61 14.00
C ASN A 13 -2.98 -17.22 13.34
N HIS A 14 -2.83 -17.15 12.02
CA HIS A 14 -2.68 -15.87 11.33
C HIS A 14 -4.03 -15.28 10.92
N TYR A 15 -4.54 -14.36 11.74
CA TYR A 15 -5.69 -13.55 11.38
C TYR A 15 -5.26 -12.49 10.37
N MET A 16 -5.89 -12.49 9.20
CA MET A 16 -5.73 -11.40 8.25
C MET A 16 -6.51 -10.17 8.72
N PHE A 17 -5.83 -9.02 8.77
CA PHE A 17 -6.42 -7.76 9.23
C PHE A 17 -6.75 -6.80 8.09
N SER A 18 -6.11 -6.98 6.93
CA SER A 18 -6.34 -6.14 5.77
C SER A 18 -5.98 -6.86 4.48
N THR A 19 -6.69 -6.51 3.41
CA THR A 19 -6.49 -7.00 2.05
C THR A 19 -6.65 -5.90 1.04
N ASP A 20 -5.94 -6.02 -0.06
CA ASP A 20 -6.16 -5.21 -1.24
C ASP A 20 -5.97 -6.04 -2.51
N ILE A 21 -6.69 -5.65 -3.57
CA ILE A 21 -6.67 -6.36 -4.87
C ILE A 21 -6.17 -5.37 -5.91
N ASN A 22 -5.20 -5.82 -6.72
CA ASN A 22 -4.75 -5.05 -7.88
C ASN A 22 -5.08 -5.80 -9.18
N MET A 23 -5.59 -5.05 -10.15
CA MET A 23 -5.85 -5.53 -11.51
C MET A 23 -4.79 -4.96 -12.45
N LEU A 24 -4.00 -5.85 -13.06
CA LEU A 24 -3.19 -5.47 -14.20
C LEU A 24 -4.10 -5.17 -15.40
N ASN A 25 -4.11 -3.93 -15.87
CA ASN A 25 -4.79 -3.60 -17.12
C ASN A 25 -3.83 -3.88 -18.29
N ASN A 26 -3.91 -5.06 -18.90
CA ASN A 26 -3.19 -5.37 -20.13
C ASN A 26 -3.93 -4.81 -21.36
N ASN A 27 -4.24 -3.52 -21.34
CA ASN A 27 -4.84 -2.84 -22.48
C ASN A 27 -3.77 -2.00 -23.17
N ASN A 28 -2.94 -2.67 -23.97
CA ASN A 28 -2.45 -2.19 -25.27
C ASN A 28 -1.64 -3.29 -25.96
N CYS A 29 -2.34 -4.23 -26.60
CA CYS A 29 -1.79 -4.86 -27.80
C CYS A 29 -1.49 -3.74 -28.81
N ASN A 30 -0.29 -3.76 -29.39
CA ASN A 30 0.19 -2.90 -30.49
C ASN A 30 1.02 -1.66 -30.10
N ASN A 31 2.16 -1.87 -29.42
CA ASN A 31 3.38 -1.19 -29.86
C ASN A 31 4.63 -1.93 -29.35
N SER A 32 5.45 -2.42 -30.28
CA SER A 32 6.62 -3.30 -30.07
C SER A 32 7.83 -2.59 -29.42
N LYS A 33 7.60 -1.66 -28.49
CA LYS A 33 8.68 -0.89 -27.84
C LYS A 33 8.39 -0.44 -26.41
N MET A 34 7.44 -1.07 -25.71
CA MET A 34 7.40 -0.99 -24.25
C MET A 34 8.18 -2.18 -23.69
N ASN A 35 9.43 -1.92 -23.33
CA ASN A 35 10.23 -2.82 -22.52
C ASN A 35 9.38 -3.33 -21.36
N ALA A 36 9.41 -4.65 -21.15
CA ALA A 36 8.73 -5.35 -20.08
C ALA A 36 8.96 -4.66 -18.72
N ILE A 37 8.08 -3.74 -18.33
CA ILE A 37 7.99 -3.25 -16.95
C ILE A 37 7.17 -4.31 -16.24
N GLY A 38 7.83 -5.44 -15.94
CA GLY A 38 7.26 -6.63 -15.30
C GLY A 38 6.44 -6.25 -14.08
N VAL A 39 5.13 -6.28 -14.24
CA VAL A 39 4.19 -5.95 -13.18
C VAL A 39 3.99 -7.22 -12.36
N ILE A 40 4.18 -7.10 -11.04
CA ILE A 40 3.78 -8.03 -9.97
C ILE A 40 3.46 -9.45 -10.49
N GLY A 41 4.45 -10.35 -10.42
CA GLY A 41 4.45 -11.62 -11.14
C GLY A 41 3.14 -12.40 -11.07
N GLY A 42 2.39 -12.37 -12.17
CA GLY A 42 1.14 -13.09 -12.38
C GLY A 42 0.55 -12.70 -13.72
N ASN A 43 -0.13 -13.62 -14.40
CA ASN A 43 -0.76 -13.35 -15.71
C ASN A 43 -2.10 -12.60 -15.57
N GLY A 44 -2.41 -12.06 -14.39
CA GLY A 44 -3.71 -11.43 -14.11
C GLY A 44 -3.76 -10.66 -12.79
N TYR A 45 -4.74 -11.00 -11.95
CA TYR A 45 -5.04 -10.31 -10.69
C TYR A 45 -4.15 -10.82 -9.54
N THR A 46 -3.76 -9.89 -8.66
CA THR A 46 -2.99 -10.23 -7.45
C THR A 46 -3.65 -9.65 -6.21
N ILE A 47 -3.51 -10.35 -5.09
CA ILE A 47 -4.01 -9.94 -3.77
C ILE A 47 -2.82 -9.70 -2.86
N CYS A 48 -2.80 -8.57 -2.16
CA CYS A 48 -1.91 -8.41 -1.02
C CYS A 48 -2.71 -8.52 0.28
N SER A 49 -2.10 -9.11 1.31
CA SER A 49 -2.70 -9.23 2.64
C SER A 49 -1.70 -8.91 3.74
N GLY A 50 -2.19 -8.25 4.78
CA GLY A 50 -1.47 -8.03 6.04
C GLY A 50 -2.00 -8.96 7.12
N ALA A 51 -1.12 -9.79 7.69
CA ALA A 51 -1.44 -10.69 8.80
C ALA A 51 -0.28 -10.69 9.81
N ASP A 52 -0.60 -10.36 11.06
CA ASP A 52 0.39 -10.17 12.12
C ASP A 52 1.57 -9.31 11.64
N ASP A 53 2.78 -9.83 11.63
CA ASP A 53 4.01 -9.14 11.22
C ASP A 53 4.36 -9.27 9.73
N ASN A 54 3.50 -9.91 8.93
CA ASN A 54 3.81 -10.27 7.55
C ASN A 54 2.86 -9.62 6.56
N ILE A 55 3.42 -9.25 5.39
CA ILE A 55 2.66 -8.92 4.20
C ILE A 55 2.89 -10.04 3.19
N ARG A 56 1.82 -10.56 2.58
CA ARG A 56 1.89 -11.62 1.57
C ARG A 56 1.25 -11.15 0.27
N ILE A 57 1.78 -11.61 -0.85
CA ILE A 57 1.17 -11.43 -2.17
C ILE A 57 0.81 -12.79 -2.73
N TRP A 58 -0.38 -12.87 -3.33
CA TRP A 58 -0.94 -14.07 -3.94
C TRP A 58 -1.34 -13.80 -5.38
N ASP A 59 -1.03 -14.76 -6.25
CA ASP A 59 -1.58 -14.82 -7.61
C ASP A 59 -2.96 -15.46 -7.56
N ILE A 60 -3.96 -14.79 -8.13
CA ILE A 60 -5.35 -15.28 -8.05
C ILE A 60 -5.57 -16.51 -8.94
N GLU A 61 -4.99 -16.52 -10.13
CA GLU A 61 -5.24 -17.54 -11.16
C GLU A 61 -4.69 -18.91 -10.73
N THR A 62 -3.47 -18.90 -10.21
CA THR A 62 -2.74 -20.10 -9.80
C THR A 62 -2.95 -20.44 -8.32
N ALA A 63 -3.57 -19.54 -7.55
CA ALA A 63 -3.71 -19.63 -6.10
C ALA A 63 -2.36 -19.83 -5.37
N LYS A 64 -1.27 -19.33 -5.95
CA LYS A 64 0.08 -19.46 -5.37
C LYS A 64 0.50 -18.19 -4.65
N GLN A 65 1.23 -18.38 -3.55
CA GLN A 65 1.94 -17.29 -2.90
C GLN A 65 3.11 -16.86 -3.78
N LEU A 66 3.20 -15.56 -4.06
CA LEU A 66 4.27 -14.97 -4.87
C LEU A 66 5.39 -14.46 -3.98
N ASN A 67 5.05 -13.57 -3.04
CA ASN A 67 6.03 -12.89 -2.19
C ASN A 67 5.58 -12.87 -0.72
N VAL A 68 6.56 -12.81 0.18
CA VAL A 68 6.35 -12.52 1.60
C VAL A 68 7.35 -11.46 2.04
N PHE A 69 6.84 -10.34 2.55
CA PHE A 69 7.65 -9.32 3.19
C PHE A 69 7.71 -9.63 4.68
N LYS A 70 8.80 -10.30 5.07
CA LYS A 70 9.13 -10.57 6.47
C LYS A 70 10.19 -9.59 6.91
N LYS A 71 9.81 -8.64 7.75
CA LYS A 71 10.74 -7.84 8.53
C LYS A 71 10.12 -7.73 9.90
N TYR A 72 10.90 -7.92 10.96
CA TYR A 72 10.48 -7.91 12.37
C TYR A 72 9.62 -6.68 12.73
N CYS A 73 8.35 -6.72 12.36
CA CYS A 73 7.43 -5.61 12.41
C CYS A 73 6.32 -5.97 13.39
N THR A 74 5.81 -4.98 14.10
CA THR A 74 4.57 -5.17 14.85
C THR A 74 3.41 -5.43 13.88
N ARG A 75 2.26 -5.88 14.42
CA ARG A 75 1.04 -6.12 13.67
C ARG A 75 0.73 -5.08 12.57
N VAL A 76 0.48 -5.56 11.36
CA VAL A 76 0.02 -4.82 10.18
C VAL A 76 -1.49 -4.65 10.28
N ASN A 77 -1.97 -3.40 10.31
CA ASN A 77 -3.39 -3.09 10.42
C ASN A 77 -4.05 -2.78 9.07
N SER A 78 -3.27 -2.29 8.12
CA SER A 78 -3.76 -1.87 6.80
C SER A 78 -2.69 -2.11 5.75
N VAL A 79 -3.08 -2.67 4.60
CA VAL A 79 -2.22 -2.83 3.42
C VAL A 79 -2.94 -2.31 2.19
N LYS A 80 -2.21 -1.64 1.29
CA LYS A 80 -2.70 -1.14 0.01
C LYS A 80 -1.67 -1.27 -1.08
N TYR A 81 -2.11 -1.59 -2.29
CA TYR A 81 -1.24 -1.44 -3.45
C TYR A 81 -0.95 0.03 -3.73
N GLY A 82 0.24 0.30 -4.24
CA GLY A 82 0.56 1.59 -4.85
C GLY A 82 -0.37 1.89 -6.02
N SER A 83 -0.58 3.17 -6.30
CA SER A 83 -1.26 3.62 -7.52
C SER A 83 -0.50 3.17 -8.78
N ASN A 84 -1.12 3.32 -9.96
CA ASN A 84 -0.47 3.03 -11.24
C ASN A 84 0.90 3.72 -11.43
N GLU A 85 1.08 4.87 -10.77
CA GLU A 85 2.31 5.66 -10.82
C GLU A 85 3.36 5.19 -9.80
N LEU A 86 2.89 4.63 -8.68
CA LEU A 86 3.69 3.89 -7.69
C LEU A 86 3.69 2.39 -8.02
N ALA A 87 3.79 2.07 -9.31
CA ALA A 87 3.70 0.71 -9.80
C ALA A 87 4.67 -0.23 -9.06
N ASN A 88 4.21 -1.44 -8.78
CA ASN A 88 4.97 -2.46 -8.06
C ASN A 88 5.33 -2.10 -6.61
N THR A 89 4.53 -1.27 -5.94
CA THR A 89 4.73 -0.98 -4.52
C THR A 89 3.54 -1.40 -3.66
N ILE A 90 3.80 -1.60 -2.36
CA ILE A 90 2.78 -1.80 -1.33
C ILE A 90 3.00 -0.78 -0.22
N LEU A 91 1.90 -0.21 0.27
CA LEU A 91 1.82 0.59 1.48
C LEU A 91 1.33 -0.28 2.63
N SER A 92 1.86 -0.01 3.82
CA SER A 92 1.38 -0.66 5.04
C SER A 92 1.38 0.30 6.22
N GLY A 93 0.30 0.25 7.01
CA GLY A 93 0.15 0.92 8.30
C GLY A 93 0.23 -0.09 9.44
N LEU A 94 1.08 0.19 10.43
CA LEU A 94 1.44 -0.76 11.47
C LEU A 94 1.21 -0.23 12.90
N ASN A 95 1.22 -1.15 13.87
CA ASN A 95 1.16 -0.87 15.30
C ASN A 95 2.39 -0.15 15.88
N ASP A 96 3.52 -0.15 15.18
CA ASP A 96 4.73 0.59 15.58
C ASP A 96 4.67 2.07 15.20
N LYS A 97 3.49 2.55 14.78
CA LYS A 97 3.20 3.96 14.46
C LYS A 97 3.82 4.42 13.14
N ILE A 98 4.30 3.47 12.35
CA ILE A 98 5.03 3.74 11.11
C ILE A 98 4.14 3.38 9.91
N VAL A 99 4.28 4.18 8.85
CA VAL A 99 3.86 3.79 7.50
C VAL A 99 5.09 3.34 6.72
N ARG A 100 5.01 2.20 6.03
CA ARG A 100 6.10 1.67 5.21
C ARG A 100 5.66 1.55 3.76
N LEU A 101 6.60 1.85 2.86
CA LEU A 101 6.51 1.57 1.43
C LEU A 101 7.47 0.43 1.09
N TRP A 102 6.96 -0.56 0.38
CA TRP A 102 7.68 -1.77 -0.02
C TRP A 102 7.77 -1.83 -1.54
N ASP A 103 8.94 -2.18 -2.07
CA ASP A 103 9.09 -2.53 -3.47
C ASP A 103 8.83 -4.03 -3.65
N ILE A 104 7.86 -4.36 -4.49
CA ILE A 104 7.42 -5.74 -4.69
C ILE A 104 8.50 -6.56 -5.37
N ARG A 105 9.25 -5.99 -6.33
CA ARG A 105 10.21 -6.75 -7.13
C ARG A 105 11.41 -7.21 -6.32
N SER A 106 11.94 -6.33 -5.49
CA SER A 106 13.06 -6.61 -4.59
C SER A 106 12.63 -7.32 -3.32
N GLY A 107 11.35 -7.26 -2.94
CA GLY A 107 10.88 -7.74 -1.66
C GLY A 107 11.34 -6.88 -0.48
N GLN A 108 11.84 -5.66 -0.73
CA GLN A 108 12.48 -4.82 0.29
C GLN A 108 11.61 -3.61 0.67
N GLN A 109 11.77 -3.18 1.92
CA GLN A 109 11.25 -1.89 2.38
C GLN A 109 12.09 -0.77 1.76
N ILE A 110 11.47 0.14 1.02
CA ILE A 110 12.16 1.24 0.33
C ILE A 110 11.99 2.59 1.03
N GLN A 111 10.92 2.79 1.81
CA GLN A 111 10.71 4.04 2.54
C GLN A 111 9.95 3.84 3.85
N VAL A 112 10.16 4.77 4.78
CA VAL A 112 9.55 4.81 6.11
C VAL A 112 9.03 6.22 6.38
N PHE A 113 7.77 6.33 6.77
CA PHE A 113 7.16 7.59 7.16
C PHE A 113 6.92 7.59 8.67
N ASN A 114 7.72 8.40 9.37
CA ASN A 114 7.65 8.59 10.81
C ASN A 114 6.94 9.90 11.13
N GLY A 115 6.01 9.87 12.08
CA GLY A 115 5.38 11.09 12.59
C GLY A 115 4.14 10.83 13.44
N HIS A 116 3.41 9.74 13.17
CA HIS A 116 2.31 9.32 14.02
C HIS A 116 2.79 8.96 15.43
N LYS A 117 1.97 9.31 16.42
CA LYS A 117 2.25 9.09 17.85
C LYS A 117 1.60 7.81 18.39
N SER A 118 0.73 7.17 17.60
CA SER A 118 -0.01 5.96 17.95
C SER A 118 -0.22 5.06 16.72
N TRP A 119 -0.91 3.95 16.89
CA TRP A 119 -1.10 2.91 15.86
C TRP A 119 -1.73 3.48 14.60
N VAL A 120 -1.11 3.17 13.44
CA VAL A 120 -1.69 3.47 12.13
C VAL A 120 -2.68 2.37 11.79
N PHE A 121 -3.94 2.73 11.58
CA PHE A 121 -5.01 1.76 11.30
C PHE A 121 -5.48 1.80 9.84
N ALA A 122 -5.14 2.85 9.08
CA ALA A 122 -5.51 2.98 7.68
C ALA A 122 -4.40 3.68 6.89
N VAL A 123 -4.14 3.21 5.68
CA VAL A 123 -3.27 3.84 4.67
C VAL A 123 -3.97 3.81 3.32
N GLU A 124 -3.73 4.82 2.48
CA GLU A 124 -4.28 4.88 1.12
C GLU A 124 -3.40 5.74 0.20
N CYS A 125 -3.41 5.43 -1.11
CA CYS A 125 -2.82 6.29 -2.12
C CYS A 125 -3.76 7.45 -2.43
N SER A 126 -3.31 8.69 -2.23
CA SER A 126 -4.10 9.86 -2.59
C SER A 126 -3.92 10.19 -4.07
N PRO A 127 -4.96 10.60 -4.82
CA PRO A 127 -4.83 11.17 -6.16
C PRO A 127 -4.43 12.66 -6.11
N LEU A 128 -4.16 13.22 -4.92
CA LEU A 128 -3.83 14.63 -4.75
C LEU A 128 -2.52 14.98 -5.47
N VAL A 129 -2.64 15.63 -6.62
CA VAL A 129 -1.50 16.15 -7.38
C VAL A 129 -1.02 17.44 -6.73
N ILE A 130 0.12 17.38 -6.04
CA ILE A 130 0.82 18.58 -5.59
C ILE A 130 1.66 19.11 -6.75
N LYS A 131 1.22 20.23 -7.32
CA LYS A 131 2.01 20.98 -8.29
C LYS A 131 3.07 21.76 -7.53
N ASN A 132 4.26 21.20 -7.36
CA ASN A 132 5.41 22.02 -6.99
C ASN A 132 5.67 22.98 -8.17
N ILE A 133 5.60 24.27 -7.89
CA ILE A 133 5.95 25.35 -8.82
C ILE A 133 7.45 25.20 -9.10
N ASP A 134 7.80 24.60 -10.22
CA ASP A 134 8.93 24.98 -11.11
C ASP A 134 9.21 23.98 -12.23
N GLU A 135 8.58 22.80 -12.27
CA GLU A 135 8.66 21.93 -13.44
C GLU A 135 7.33 21.23 -13.70
N VAL A 136 6.72 21.51 -14.86
CA VAL A 136 5.62 20.72 -15.40
C VAL A 136 6.20 19.38 -15.88
N VAL A 137 6.49 18.48 -14.95
CA VAL A 137 6.52 17.05 -15.24
C VAL A 137 5.11 16.55 -14.98
N GLY A 138 4.46 16.06 -16.03
CA GLY A 138 3.07 15.59 -16.06
C GLY A 138 2.59 14.98 -14.73
N GLY A 139 1.45 15.49 -14.27
CA GLY A 139 0.86 15.23 -12.96
C GLY A 139 0.91 13.77 -12.58
N ASN A 140 1.72 13.47 -11.58
CA ASN A 140 1.72 12.20 -10.89
C ASN A 140 1.43 12.48 -9.41
N SER A 141 0.43 11.82 -8.83
CA SER A 141 0.21 11.85 -7.39
C SER A 141 1.12 10.86 -6.68
N ASN A 142 2.10 11.39 -5.97
CA ASN A 142 3.00 10.63 -5.11
C ASN A 142 2.65 10.82 -3.63
N VAL A 143 1.40 11.21 -3.40
CA VAL A 143 0.90 11.52 -2.08
C VAL A 143 0.21 10.29 -1.51
N ILE A 144 0.58 9.94 -0.29
CA ILE A 144 -0.10 8.90 0.48
C ILE A 144 -0.75 9.55 1.69
N CYS A 145 -1.87 8.99 2.16
CA CYS A 145 -2.49 9.42 3.39
C CYS A 145 -2.58 8.26 4.39
N SER A 146 -2.53 8.60 5.67
CA SER A 146 -2.62 7.61 6.75
C SER A 146 -3.41 8.14 7.94
N GLY A 147 -4.24 7.28 8.50
CA GLY A 147 -5.05 7.54 9.70
C GLY A 147 -4.51 6.76 10.89
N SER A 148 -4.43 7.43 12.04
CA SER A 148 -3.83 6.88 13.25
C SER A 148 -4.64 7.16 14.49
N SER A 149 -4.46 6.29 15.48
CA SER A 149 -5.10 6.39 16.80
C SER A 149 -4.61 7.58 17.63
N ASP A 150 -3.71 8.40 17.09
CA ASP A 150 -3.30 9.69 17.64
C ASP A 150 -4.24 10.85 17.24
N ASN A 151 -5.40 10.52 16.67
CA ASN A 151 -6.41 11.47 16.17
C ASN A 151 -5.90 12.35 15.02
N THR A 152 -4.93 11.84 14.24
CA THR A 152 -4.39 12.56 13.09
C THR A 152 -4.56 11.79 11.79
N ILE A 153 -4.81 12.54 10.71
CA ILE A 153 -4.56 12.10 9.34
C ILE A 153 -3.32 12.84 8.85
N ARG A 154 -2.37 12.11 8.30
CA ARG A 154 -1.14 12.68 7.73
C ARG A 154 -1.08 12.38 6.24
N PHE A 155 -0.61 13.36 5.49
CA PHE A 155 -0.29 13.24 4.07
C PHE A 155 1.21 13.28 3.90
N TRP A 156 1.73 12.39 3.08
CA TRP A 156 3.16 12.20 2.89
C TRP A 156 3.49 12.26 1.41
N ASP A 157 4.61 12.89 1.08
CA ASP A 157 5.15 12.89 -0.28
C ASP A 157 6.23 11.82 -0.36
N ILE A 158 6.08 10.88 -1.29
CA ILE A 158 7.05 9.82 -1.52
C ILE A 158 8.35 10.37 -2.15
N ARG A 159 8.26 11.40 -3.00
CA ARG A 159 9.41 11.95 -3.74
C ARG A 159 10.17 13.01 -2.96
N SER A 160 9.49 13.75 -2.10
CA SER A 160 10.12 14.82 -1.33
C SER A 160 10.88 14.26 -0.13
N ASN A 161 12.10 14.76 0.08
CA ASN A 161 12.82 14.53 1.35
C ASN A 161 12.08 15.11 2.57
N LYS A 162 11.07 15.97 2.36
CA LYS A 162 10.11 16.36 3.40
C LYS A 162 8.99 15.32 3.43
N ASN A 163 9.20 14.30 4.25
CA ASN A 163 8.31 13.14 4.33
C ASN A 163 6.85 13.52 4.62
N GLU A 164 6.58 14.54 5.46
CA GLU A 164 5.22 14.99 5.78
C GLU A 164 4.85 16.27 5.05
N LEU A 165 3.72 16.24 4.34
CA LEU A 165 3.14 17.37 3.61
C LEU A 165 2.18 18.18 4.48
N CYS A 166 1.21 17.49 5.09
CA CYS A 166 0.22 18.12 5.96
C CYS A 166 -0.34 17.13 6.97
N MET A 167 -0.89 17.68 8.05
CA MET A 167 -1.51 16.93 9.14
C MET A 167 -2.83 17.57 9.53
N ILE A 168 -3.88 16.76 9.53
CA ILE A 168 -5.20 17.10 10.07
C ILE A 168 -5.30 16.49 11.47
N LYS A 169 -5.78 17.26 12.45
CA LYS A 169 -5.87 16.87 13.87
C LYS A 169 -7.31 16.78 14.36
N ASP A 170 -7.46 16.24 15.56
CA ASP A 170 -8.71 16.20 16.34
C ASP A 170 -9.86 15.47 15.62
N MET A 171 -9.49 14.50 14.78
CA MET A 171 -10.44 13.67 14.05
C MET A 171 -10.83 12.43 14.86
N ARG A 172 -12.11 12.08 14.88
CA ARG A 172 -12.59 10.83 15.52
C ARG A 172 -12.27 9.63 14.64
N LYS A 173 -11.87 8.49 15.23
CA LYS A 173 -11.47 7.26 14.52
C LYS A 173 -12.39 6.86 13.35
N LYS A 174 -13.70 6.72 13.59
CA LYS A 174 -14.67 6.34 12.53
C LYS A 174 -14.69 7.33 11.37
N MET A 175 -14.52 8.61 11.67
CA MET A 175 -14.46 9.66 10.65
C MET A 175 -13.13 9.60 9.89
N MET A 176 -12.02 9.27 10.56
CA MET A 176 -10.72 9.08 9.89
C MET A 176 -10.72 7.86 8.98
N GLU A 177 -11.25 6.72 9.42
CA GLU A 177 -11.41 5.55 8.55
C GLU A 177 -12.26 5.89 7.33
N TYR A 178 -13.38 6.59 7.53
CA TYR A 178 -14.19 7.07 6.43
C TYR A 178 -13.42 8.01 5.49
N VAL A 179 -12.67 8.97 6.03
CA VAL A 179 -11.89 9.94 5.24
C VAL A 179 -10.79 9.23 4.46
N VAL A 180 -9.96 8.42 5.10
CA VAL A 180 -8.84 7.74 4.45
C VAL A 180 -9.34 6.78 3.37
N LEU A 181 -10.45 6.07 3.62
CA LEU A 181 -10.99 5.07 2.69
C LEU A 181 -11.93 5.63 1.61
N ASN A 182 -12.53 6.83 1.79
CA ASN A 182 -13.57 7.34 0.88
C ASN A 182 -13.34 8.74 0.31
N LEU A 183 -12.36 9.53 0.77
CA LEU A 183 -12.11 10.87 0.19
C LEU A 183 -11.32 10.86 -1.13
N LEU A 184 -11.18 9.69 -1.77
CA LEU A 184 -10.28 9.50 -2.92
C LEU A 184 -10.93 8.80 -4.13
N ASN A 185 -12.27 8.67 -4.12
CA ASN A 185 -13.07 8.24 -5.28
C ASN A 185 -13.68 9.44 -6.02
#